data_AF-A0A9P5PGC4-F1
#
_entry.id   AF-A0A9P5PGC4-F1
#
_cell.length_a   1.000
_cell.length_b   1.000
_cell.length_c   1.000
_cell.angle_alpha   90.00
_cell.angle_beta   90.00
_cell.angle_gamma   90.00
#
_symmetry.space_group_name_H-M   'P 1'
#
loop_
_entity.id
_entity.type
_entity.pdbx_description
1 polymer ?
#
loop_
_entity_poly.entity_id
_entity_poly.type
_entity_poly.pdbx_seq_one_letter_code
_entity_poly.pdbx_strand_id
1 'polypeptide(L)'
;MAQDFIGLSSKEKAKLKSRSAYRRNRSAARLENMEAVGSPLKGYVRRRIEEAATIVVSARIFQRQNSWTGPSQSFSPKIIASPDVFRLSGLELVKWDGKHTRIVRTKEGYRLMGLYAAPEGSDWDILMQEYHSLMEWLYQNLALTTALLHHRRGRYATIGVGYAFGGGRKYPGAYVQSSHNSVLLKKALESPVVKQIARYVDHE
;
A
#
# COMPACT_ATOMS: atom_id res chain seq x y z
N MET A 1 42.64 -0.84 21.60
CA MET A 1 41.26 -0.71 21.08
C MET A 1 41.11 0.69 20.49
N ALA A 2 41.23 0.81 19.17
CA ALA A 2 40.91 2.04 18.45
C ALA A 2 39.89 1.66 17.39
N GLN A 3 38.68 2.24 17.49
CA GLN A 3 37.64 2.12 16.48
C GLN A 3 38.02 3.00 15.29
N ASP A 4 38.47 2.36 14.22
CA ASP A 4 38.65 3.03 12.93
C ASP A 4 37.29 3.44 12.38
N PHE A 5 37.01 4.74 12.42
CA PHE A 5 35.89 5.34 11.71
C PHE A 5 36.10 5.12 10.20
N ILE A 6 35.26 4.26 9.61
CA ILE A 6 35.20 4.01 8.17
C ILE A 6 34.65 5.27 7.49
N GLY A 7 35.55 6.21 7.20
CA GLY A 7 35.26 7.38 6.40
C GLY A 7 35.08 7.00 4.93
N LEU A 8 34.11 7.63 4.26
CA LEU A 8 33.92 7.49 2.81
C LEU A 8 35.23 7.74 2.07
N SER A 9 35.56 6.85 1.15
CA SER A 9 36.72 6.99 0.28
C SER A 9 36.62 8.27 -0.56
N SER A 10 37.78 8.80 -0.99
CA SER A 10 37.83 9.98 -1.86
C SER A 10 37.00 9.80 -3.15
N LYS A 11 36.93 8.57 -3.69
CA LYS A 11 36.10 8.21 -4.85
C LYS A 11 34.60 8.34 -4.55
N GLU A 12 34.15 7.90 -3.38
CA GLU A 12 32.74 8.01 -2.96
C GLU A 12 32.34 9.46 -2.70
N LYS A 13 33.22 10.25 -2.07
CA LYS A 13 33.02 11.69 -1.88
C LYS A 13 32.90 12.42 -3.23
N ALA A 14 33.76 12.11 -4.20
CA ALA A 14 33.70 12.67 -5.55
C ALA A 14 32.39 12.29 -6.28
N LYS A 15 31.97 11.03 -6.18
CA LYS A 15 30.71 10.53 -6.76
C LYS A 15 29.47 11.18 -6.14
N LEU A 16 29.50 11.48 -4.84
CA LEU A 16 28.41 12.22 -4.18
C LEU A 16 28.38 13.69 -4.61
N LYS A 17 29.53 14.35 -4.73
CA LYS A 17 29.64 15.71 -5.24
C LYS A 17 29.11 15.82 -6.67
N SER A 18 29.49 14.89 -7.55
CA SER A 18 28.99 14.87 -8.93
C SER A 18 27.48 14.62 -9.01
N ARG A 19 26.93 13.73 -8.17
CA ARG A 19 25.47 13.52 -8.03
C ARG A 19 24.75 14.76 -7.54
N SER A 20 25.32 15.49 -6.57
CA SER A 20 24.74 16.73 -6.06
C SER A 20 24.73 17.84 -7.12
N ALA A 21 25.85 18.03 -7.83
CA ALA A 21 25.93 18.96 -8.95
C ALA A 21 24.93 18.61 -10.06
N TYR A 22 24.84 17.33 -10.44
CA TYR A 22 23.86 16.84 -11.41
C TYR A 22 22.41 17.14 -10.98
N ARG A 23 22.07 16.91 -9.70
CA ARG A 23 20.72 17.21 -9.18
C ARG A 23 20.40 18.71 -9.22
N ARG A 24 21.36 19.57 -8.89
CA ARG A 24 21.20 21.03 -8.95
C ARG A 24 20.98 21.50 -10.38
N ASN A 25 21.84 21.09 -11.31
CA ASN A 25 21.71 21.46 -12.73
C ASN A 25 20.37 20.98 -13.31
N ARG A 26 19.95 19.76 -12.97
CA ARG A 26 18.66 19.23 -13.40
C ARG A 26 17.48 19.96 -12.77
N SER A 27 17.63 20.49 -11.55
CA SER A 27 16.59 21.29 -10.90
C SER A 27 16.47 22.67 -11.55
N ALA A 28 17.60 23.34 -11.83
CA ALA A 28 17.65 24.63 -12.51
C ALA A 28 17.03 24.54 -13.92
N ALA A 29 17.46 23.57 -14.73
CA ALA A 29 16.91 23.34 -16.07
C ALA A 29 15.39 23.02 -16.06
N ARG A 30 14.88 22.40 -14.97
CA ARG A 30 13.44 22.19 -14.81
C ARG A 30 12.70 23.49 -14.53
N LEU A 31 13.26 24.35 -13.67
CA LEU A 31 12.67 25.64 -13.33
C LEU A 31 12.62 26.55 -14.56
N GLU A 32 13.72 26.64 -15.28
CA GLU A 32 13.82 27.39 -16.54
C GLU A 32 12.79 26.92 -17.58
N ASN A 33 12.62 25.60 -17.72
CA ASN A 33 11.59 25.05 -18.62
C ASN A 33 10.16 25.38 -18.16
N MET A 34 9.90 25.42 -16.85
CA MET A 34 8.61 25.78 -16.28
C MET A 34 8.31 27.28 -16.48
N GLU A 35 9.32 28.14 -16.30
CA GLU A 35 9.24 29.58 -16.54
C GLU A 35 9.03 29.89 -18.03
N ALA A 36 9.80 29.29 -18.93
CA ALA A 36 9.69 29.49 -20.38
C ALA A 36 8.31 29.12 -20.94
N VAL A 37 7.63 28.16 -20.31
CA VAL A 37 6.31 27.67 -20.70
C VAL A 37 5.19 28.47 -19.99
N GLY A 38 5.51 29.18 -18.91
CA GLY A 38 4.51 29.84 -18.06
C GLY A 38 3.62 28.84 -17.31
N SER A 39 4.12 27.63 -17.02
CA SER A 39 3.34 26.59 -16.33
C SER A 39 4.06 26.07 -15.10
N PRO A 40 3.38 25.95 -13.95
CA PRO A 40 3.95 25.33 -12.75
C PRO A 40 4.09 23.80 -12.88
N LEU A 41 3.65 23.21 -14.01
CA LEU A 41 3.69 21.77 -14.23
C LEU A 41 5.03 21.32 -14.82
N LYS A 42 5.53 20.18 -14.32
CA LYS A 42 6.70 19.52 -14.90
C LYS A 42 6.40 19.09 -16.33
N GLY A 43 7.36 19.22 -17.25
CA GLY A 43 7.16 18.89 -18.67
C GLY A 43 6.57 17.50 -18.95
N TYR A 44 6.95 16.46 -18.18
CA TYR A 44 6.36 15.12 -18.36
C TYR A 44 4.89 15.02 -17.91
N VAL A 45 4.48 15.83 -16.94
CA VAL A 45 3.08 15.89 -16.48
C VAL A 45 2.25 16.60 -17.53
N ARG A 46 2.77 17.70 -18.10
CA ARG A 46 2.12 18.42 -19.20
C ARG A 46 1.91 17.51 -20.40
N ARG A 47 2.95 16.80 -20.84
CA ARG A 47 2.85 15.82 -21.92
C ARG A 47 1.78 14.75 -21.65
N ARG A 48 1.67 14.28 -20.40
CA ARG A 48 0.60 13.33 -20.02
C ARG A 48 -0.80 13.92 -20.06
N ILE A 49 -0.95 15.21 -19.77
CA ILE A 49 -2.23 15.92 -19.88
C ILE A 49 -2.59 16.09 -21.37
N GLU A 50 -1.62 16.48 -22.20
CA GLU A 50 -1.77 16.61 -23.66
C GLU A 50 -2.11 15.26 -24.33
N GLU A 51 -1.47 14.17 -23.90
CA GLU A 51 -1.72 12.80 -24.39
C GLU A 51 -3.01 12.17 -23.82
N ALA A 52 -3.61 12.74 -22.77
CA ALA A 52 -4.79 12.16 -22.15
C ALA A 52 -6.03 12.40 -23.01
N ALA A 53 -6.59 11.33 -23.56
CA ALA A 53 -7.93 11.35 -24.13
C ALA A 53 -8.93 11.72 -23.03
N THR A 54 -9.62 12.85 -23.19
CA THR A 54 -10.66 13.27 -22.25
C THR A 54 -11.89 12.40 -22.47
N ILE A 55 -12.05 11.34 -21.68
CA ILE A 55 -13.30 10.59 -21.62
C ILE A 55 -14.24 11.39 -20.74
N VAL A 56 -15.20 12.08 -21.36
CA VAL A 56 -16.27 12.78 -20.63
C VAL A 56 -17.22 11.73 -20.07
N VAL A 57 -16.97 11.29 -18.84
CA VAL A 57 -17.91 10.47 -18.09
C VAL A 57 -18.92 11.42 -17.44
N SER A 58 -20.17 11.40 -17.89
CA SER A 58 -21.25 12.16 -17.24
C SER A 58 -21.64 11.52 -15.90
N ALA A 59 -20.80 11.66 -14.90
CA ALA A 59 -21.09 11.20 -13.54
C ALA A 59 -21.44 12.41 -12.66
N ARG A 60 -22.74 12.57 -12.35
CA ARG A 60 -23.22 13.54 -11.35
C ARG A 60 -22.81 13.21 -9.90
N ILE A 61 -21.89 12.25 -9.65
CA ILE A 61 -21.68 11.66 -8.31
C ILE A 61 -20.22 11.76 -7.80
N PHE A 62 -19.25 12.26 -8.57
CA PHE A 62 -17.86 12.36 -8.08
C PHE A 62 -17.26 13.75 -8.19
N GLN A 63 -17.75 14.70 -7.39
CA GLN A 63 -16.89 15.83 -6.96
C GLN A 63 -15.87 15.31 -5.93
N ARG A 64 -14.79 14.68 -6.40
CA ARG A 64 -13.63 14.43 -5.54
C ARG A 64 -12.78 15.70 -5.45
N GLN A 65 -12.81 16.37 -4.30
CA GLN A 65 -11.93 17.49 -3.93
C GLN A 65 -10.46 17.09 -3.66
N ASN A 66 -9.98 15.90 -4.08
CA ASN A 66 -8.79 15.30 -3.48
C ASN A 66 -7.60 15.07 -4.44
N SER A 67 -7.36 15.98 -5.39
CA SER A 67 -6.04 16.04 -6.05
C SER A 67 -5.31 17.33 -5.64
N TRP A 68 -4.82 17.36 -4.40
CA TRP A 68 -4.03 18.47 -3.86
C TRP A 68 -2.52 18.21 -4.03
N THR A 69 -1.81 19.13 -4.68
CA THR A 69 -0.34 19.15 -4.82
C THR A 69 0.30 20.42 -4.23
N GLY A 70 -0.32 21.01 -3.20
CA GLY A 70 0.22 22.18 -2.49
C GLY A 70 0.86 21.84 -1.13
N PRO A 71 1.66 22.75 -0.54
CA PRO A 71 2.18 22.58 0.82
C PRO A 71 1.03 22.45 1.82
N SER A 72 1.16 21.50 2.75
CA SER A 72 0.15 21.22 3.78
C SER A 72 -0.05 22.47 4.63
N GLN A 73 -1.22 23.10 4.56
CA GLN A 73 -1.69 23.90 5.69
C GLN A 73 -1.77 22.98 6.92
N SER A 74 -1.55 23.52 8.12
CA SER A 74 -1.68 22.80 9.38
C SER A 74 -3.15 22.36 9.55
N PHE A 75 -3.45 21.17 9.07
CA PHE A 75 -4.75 20.55 9.22
C PHE A 75 -4.93 20.16 10.68
N SER A 76 -5.72 20.92 11.42
CA SER A 76 -6.30 20.44 12.67
C SER A 76 -7.42 19.48 12.29
N PRO A 77 -7.30 18.16 12.52
CA PRO A 77 -8.36 17.22 12.18
C PRO A 77 -9.62 17.59 12.94
N LYS A 78 -10.66 18.03 12.22
CA LYS A 78 -12.00 18.16 12.80
C LYS A 78 -12.47 16.75 13.10
N ILE A 79 -12.51 16.38 14.37
CA ILE A 79 -13.03 15.09 14.80
C ILE A 79 -14.53 15.11 14.57
N ILE A 80 -14.98 14.44 13.51
CA ILE A 80 -16.41 14.24 13.23
C ILE A 80 -16.79 12.89 13.86
N ALA A 81 -17.83 12.86 14.67
CA ALA A 81 -18.31 11.62 15.26
C ALA A 81 -18.84 10.69 14.16
N SER A 82 -18.63 9.38 14.29
CA SER A 82 -19.08 8.40 13.30
C SER A 82 -20.56 8.53 12.91
N PRO A 83 -21.51 8.80 13.84
CA PRO A 83 -22.91 9.05 13.49
C PRO A 83 -23.12 10.22 12.54
N ASP A 84 -22.35 11.30 12.68
CA ASP A 84 -22.44 12.47 11.82
C ASP A 84 -21.88 12.18 10.43
N VAL A 85 -20.82 11.36 10.34
CA VAL A 85 -20.30 10.88 9.05
C VAL A 85 -21.36 10.06 8.32
N PHE A 86 -22.06 9.15 8.99
CA PHE A 86 -23.11 8.33 8.37
C PHE A 86 -24.28 9.19 7.88
N ARG A 87 -24.74 10.16 8.70
CA ARG A 87 -25.80 11.10 8.32
C ARG A 87 -25.45 11.94 7.09
N LEU A 88 -24.23 12.46 7.02
CA LEU A 88 -23.81 13.33 5.92
C LEU A 88 -23.50 12.58 4.62
N SER A 89 -23.11 11.32 4.71
CA SER A 89 -22.69 10.51 3.55
C SER A 89 -23.81 9.64 2.96
N GLY A 90 -24.94 9.51 3.66
CA GLY A 90 -25.99 8.56 3.29
C GLY A 90 -25.56 7.09 3.44
N LEU A 91 -24.51 6.83 4.21
CA LEU A 91 -24.02 5.49 4.50
C LEU A 91 -24.81 4.87 5.66
N GLU A 92 -25.13 3.58 5.53
CA GLU A 92 -25.80 2.81 6.56
C GLU A 92 -24.79 2.01 7.39
N LEU A 93 -24.93 2.03 8.72
CA LEU A 93 -24.12 1.21 9.61
C LEU A 93 -24.69 -0.20 9.69
N VAL A 94 -24.01 -1.16 9.05
CA VAL A 94 -24.34 -2.57 9.17
C VAL A 94 -23.65 -3.15 10.40
N LYS A 95 -24.42 -3.47 11.45
CA LYS A 95 -23.90 -4.21 12.61
C LYS A 95 -23.60 -5.66 12.21
N TRP A 96 -22.39 -6.11 12.41
CA TRP A 96 -21.95 -7.48 12.12
C TRP A 96 -21.29 -8.10 13.36
N ASP A 97 -21.67 -9.32 13.67
CA ASP A 97 -21.25 -10.07 14.86
C ASP A 97 -20.06 -11.01 14.59
N GLY A 98 -19.62 -11.12 13.34
CA GLY A 98 -18.56 -12.05 12.93
C GLY A 98 -18.97 -13.52 12.84
N LYS A 99 -20.22 -13.85 13.20
CA LYS A 99 -20.71 -15.24 13.26
C LYS A 99 -21.48 -15.66 12.01
N HIS A 100 -22.11 -14.71 11.32
CA HIS A 100 -22.90 -15.00 10.13
C HIS A 100 -22.31 -14.29 8.92
N THR A 101 -22.08 -15.01 7.82
CA THR A 101 -21.59 -14.40 6.58
C THR A 101 -22.62 -13.39 6.08
N ARG A 102 -22.20 -12.15 5.83
CA ARG A 102 -23.04 -11.08 5.27
C ARG A 102 -22.47 -10.59 3.95
N ILE A 103 -23.25 -10.74 2.88
CA ILE A 103 -22.90 -10.22 1.57
C ILE A 103 -23.63 -8.90 1.33
N VAL A 104 -22.88 -7.80 1.25
CA VAL A 104 -23.40 -6.49 0.87
C VAL A 104 -23.52 -6.45 -0.64
N ARG A 105 -24.72 -6.12 -1.14
CA ARG A 105 -25.03 -6.05 -2.56
C ARG A 105 -25.49 -4.64 -2.97
N THR A 106 -25.31 -4.30 -4.24
CA THR A 106 -25.98 -3.14 -4.84
C THR A 106 -27.48 -3.42 -4.96
N LYS A 107 -28.26 -2.38 -5.31
CA LYS A 107 -29.70 -2.53 -5.58
C LYS A 107 -29.98 -3.49 -6.75
N GLU A 108 -29.06 -3.56 -7.70
CA GLU A 108 -29.10 -4.43 -8.88
C GLU A 108 -28.61 -5.85 -8.58
N GLY A 109 -28.21 -6.14 -7.32
CA GLY A 109 -27.82 -7.47 -6.87
C GLY A 109 -26.33 -7.81 -7.00
N TYR A 110 -25.49 -6.89 -7.50
CA TYR A 110 -24.04 -7.11 -7.59
C TYR A 110 -23.39 -7.17 -6.21
N ARG A 111 -22.46 -8.09 -5.99
CA ARG A 111 -21.72 -8.20 -4.72
C ARG A 111 -20.72 -7.04 -4.62
N LEU A 112 -20.87 -6.20 -3.60
CA LEU A 112 -19.93 -5.12 -3.27
C LEU A 112 -18.86 -5.59 -2.27
N MET A 113 -19.29 -6.34 -1.26
CA MET A 113 -18.43 -6.78 -0.16
C MET A 113 -18.98 -8.06 0.46
N GLY A 114 -18.10 -8.98 0.86
CA GLY A 114 -18.44 -10.12 1.71
C GLY A 114 -17.80 -9.93 3.08
N LEU A 115 -18.61 -10.05 4.13
CA LEU A 115 -18.18 -10.16 5.52
C LEU A 115 -18.33 -11.62 5.92
N TYR A 116 -17.28 -12.41 5.75
CA TYR A 116 -17.32 -13.86 5.95
C TYR A 116 -17.23 -14.22 7.43
N ALA A 117 -18.12 -15.09 7.89
CA ALA A 117 -18.12 -15.60 9.25
C ALA A 117 -16.84 -16.36 9.57
N ALA A 118 -16.52 -16.44 10.86
CA ALA A 118 -15.64 -17.50 11.32
C ALA A 118 -16.31 -18.86 11.06
N PRO A 119 -15.61 -19.84 10.48
CA PRO A 119 -16.14 -21.18 10.30
C PRO A 119 -16.66 -21.77 11.62
N GLU A 120 -17.81 -22.45 11.57
CA GLU A 120 -18.36 -23.15 12.71
C GLU A 120 -17.59 -24.47 12.91
N GLY A 121 -16.71 -24.52 13.91
CA GLY A 121 -15.98 -25.75 14.27
C GLY A 121 -15.11 -25.56 15.51
N SER A 122 -15.04 -26.60 16.36
CA SER A 122 -14.19 -26.61 17.57
C SER A 122 -12.71 -26.35 17.27
N ASP A 123 -12.30 -26.66 16.03
CA ASP A 123 -10.89 -26.64 15.66
C ASP A 123 -10.46 -25.29 15.08
N TRP A 124 -11.39 -24.35 14.84
CA TRP A 124 -11.06 -23.05 14.27
C TRP A 124 -10.14 -22.23 15.20
N ASP A 125 -10.42 -22.22 16.49
CA ASP A 125 -9.59 -21.51 17.47
C ASP A 125 -8.18 -22.10 17.53
N ILE A 126 -8.07 -23.44 17.47
CA ILE A 126 -6.79 -24.15 17.43
C ILE A 126 -6.02 -23.78 16.15
N LEU A 127 -6.69 -23.83 15.00
CA LEU A 127 -6.11 -23.46 13.71
C LEU A 127 -5.59 -22.01 13.70
N MET A 128 -6.35 -21.08 14.29
CA MET A 128 -5.95 -19.68 14.40
C MET A 128 -4.77 -19.47 15.37
N GLN A 129 -4.66 -20.26 16.44
CA GLN A 129 -3.48 -20.27 17.31
C GLN A 129 -2.22 -20.79 16.60
N GLU A 130 -2.35 -21.85 15.80
CA GLU A 130 -1.27 -22.36 14.96
C GLU A 130 -0.84 -21.33 13.91
N TYR A 131 -1.82 -20.68 13.27
CA TYR A 131 -1.56 -19.62 12.30
C TYR A 131 -0.84 -18.44 12.94
N HIS A 132 -1.27 -18.01 14.14
CA HIS A 132 -0.61 -16.96 14.90
C HIS A 132 0.86 -17.32 15.18
N SER A 133 1.11 -18.55 15.64
CA SER A 133 2.46 -19.04 15.91
C SER A 133 3.33 -19.05 14.65
N LEU A 134 2.76 -19.43 13.50
CA LEU A 134 3.44 -19.37 12.20
C LEU A 134 3.77 -17.93 11.77
N MET A 135 2.85 -16.98 11.99
CA MET A 135 3.07 -15.57 11.66
C MET A 135 4.16 -14.94 12.55
N GLU A 136 4.19 -15.29 13.84
CA GLU A 136 5.23 -14.84 14.77
C GLU A 136 6.59 -15.42 14.38
N TRP A 137 6.64 -16.72 14.04
CA TRP A 137 7.85 -17.34 13.49
C TRP A 137 8.34 -16.63 12.23
N LEU A 138 7.44 -16.30 11.29
CA LEU A 138 7.81 -15.52 10.10
C LEU A 138 8.36 -14.15 10.46
N TYR A 139 7.70 -13.43 11.37
CA TYR A 139 8.12 -12.10 11.80
C TYR A 139 9.55 -12.11 12.35
N GLN A 140 9.91 -13.12 13.14
CA GLN A 140 11.23 -13.27 13.74
C GLN A 140 12.33 -13.70 12.73
N ASN A 141 11.96 -14.45 11.69
CA ASN A 141 12.93 -15.06 10.77
C ASN A 141 13.08 -14.31 9.43
N LEU A 142 12.10 -13.51 9.04
CA LEU A 142 12.16 -12.72 7.82
C LEU A 142 13.21 -11.61 7.93
N ALA A 143 13.99 -11.43 6.87
CA ALA A 143 14.85 -10.27 6.73
C ALA A 143 14.00 -9.05 6.32
N LEU A 144 13.52 -8.29 7.30
CA LEU A 144 12.67 -7.12 7.11
C LEU A 144 13.49 -5.83 7.18
N THR A 145 13.28 -4.93 6.20
CA THR A 145 13.89 -3.59 6.27
C THR A 145 13.10 -2.68 7.21
N THR A 146 13.73 -1.65 7.75
CA THR A 146 13.08 -0.63 8.60
C THR A 146 11.83 -0.02 7.94
N ALA A 147 11.85 0.14 6.61
CA ALA A 147 10.70 0.64 5.85
C ALA A 147 9.49 -0.31 5.83
N LEU A 148 9.73 -1.62 6.01
CA LEU A 148 8.68 -2.65 6.09
C LEU A 148 8.13 -2.80 7.52
N LEU A 149 8.92 -2.45 8.54
CA LEU A 149 8.53 -2.46 9.95
C LEU A 149 7.79 -1.19 10.37
N HIS A 150 8.11 -0.05 9.75
CA HIS A 150 7.54 1.25 10.08
C HIS A 150 6.91 1.88 8.84
N HIS A 151 5.60 1.71 8.71
CA HIS A 151 4.84 2.31 7.62
C HIS A 151 3.74 3.23 8.15
N ARG A 152 3.21 4.10 7.28
CA ARG A 152 2.22 5.14 7.65
C ARG A 152 0.89 4.60 8.22
N ARG A 153 0.65 3.29 8.16
CA ARG A 153 -0.60 2.64 8.58
C ARG A 153 -0.52 1.97 9.95
N GLY A 154 0.66 1.92 10.58
CA GLY A 154 0.82 1.28 11.87
C GLY A 154 2.21 0.69 12.12
N ARG A 155 2.34 0.03 13.26
CA ARG A 155 3.54 -0.70 13.68
C ARG A 155 3.33 -2.19 13.48
N TYR A 156 3.39 -2.64 12.23
CA TYR A 156 3.38 -4.05 11.88
C TYR A 156 4.27 -4.29 10.67
N ALA A 157 4.80 -5.50 10.56
CA ALA A 157 5.57 -5.89 9.38
C ALA A 157 4.65 -6.04 8.18
N THR A 158 5.05 -5.47 7.04
CA THR A 158 4.37 -5.71 5.77
C THR A 158 5.35 -6.27 4.75
N ILE A 159 4.94 -7.31 4.04
CA ILE A 159 5.71 -7.87 2.94
C ILE A 159 4.78 -8.14 1.75
N GLY A 160 5.16 -7.65 0.57
CA GLY A 160 4.39 -7.89 -0.65
C GLY A 160 4.62 -9.31 -1.15
N VAL A 161 3.57 -10.12 -1.22
CA VAL A 161 3.62 -11.49 -1.78
C VAL A 161 2.62 -11.61 -2.93
N GLY A 162 2.82 -12.61 -3.79
CA GLY A 162 1.96 -12.85 -4.97
C GLY A 162 2.23 -11.88 -6.12
N TYR A 163 1.20 -11.59 -6.91
CA TYR A 163 1.27 -10.73 -8.10
C TYR A 163 0.79 -9.32 -7.79
N ALA A 164 1.48 -8.32 -8.35
CA ALA A 164 1.05 -6.94 -8.25
C ALA A 164 1.25 -6.15 -9.53
N PHE A 165 0.32 -5.23 -9.77
CA PHE A 165 0.35 -4.22 -10.81
C PHE A 165 0.05 -2.84 -10.19
N GLY A 166 0.70 -1.79 -10.69
CA GLY A 166 0.64 -0.45 -10.09
C GLY A 166 1.89 -0.08 -9.27
N GLY A 167 1.82 1.02 -8.51
CA GLY A 167 2.96 1.52 -7.73
C GLY A 167 4.18 1.93 -8.57
N GLY A 168 3.99 2.23 -9.86
CA GLY A 168 5.07 2.53 -10.81
C GLY A 168 5.59 1.33 -11.61
N ARG A 169 5.06 0.12 -11.38
CA ARG A 169 5.34 -1.05 -12.23
C ARG A 169 4.71 -0.88 -13.60
N LYS A 170 5.43 -1.27 -14.67
CA LYS A 170 4.96 -1.21 -16.06
C LYS A 170 4.17 -2.43 -16.50
N TYR A 171 4.41 -3.57 -15.86
CA TYR A 171 3.77 -4.85 -16.18
C TYR A 171 3.33 -5.55 -14.90
N PRO A 172 2.20 -6.29 -14.93
CA PRO A 172 1.84 -7.19 -13.84
C PRO A 172 2.94 -8.23 -13.63
N GLY A 173 3.25 -8.54 -12.38
CA GLY A 173 4.27 -9.55 -12.09
C GLY A 173 4.37 -9.87 -10.61
N ALA A 174 5.03 -10.99 -10.30
CA ALA A 174 5.25 -11.41 -8.94
C ALA A 174 6.09 -10.39 -8.15
N TYR A 175 5.92 -10.34 -6.84
CA TYR A 175 6.89 -9.69 -5.97
C TYR A 175 8.18 -10.50 -5.96
N VAL A 176 9.31 -9.83 -6.22
CA VAL A 176 10.62 -10.44 -6.08
C VAL A 176 11.02 -10.33 -4.62
N GLN A 177 11.20 -11.47 -3.98
CA GLN A 177 11.69 -11.58 -2.60
C GLN A 177 13.18 -11.92 -2.61
N SER A 178 13.87 -11.63 -1.50
CA SER A 178 15.24 -12.12 -1.32
C SER A 178 15.25 -13.66 -1.35
N SER A 179 16.39 -14.28 -1.68
CA SER A 179 16.53 -15.74 -1.66
C SER A 179 16.15 -16.32 -0.28
N HIS A 180 16.63 -15.67 0.79
CA HIS A 180 16.27 -16.00 2.18
C HIS A 180 14.75 -15.93 2.44
N ASN A 181 14.12 -14.79 2.18
CA ASN A 181 12.68 -14.63 2.46
C ASN A 181 11.83 -15.54 1.58
N SER A 182 12.25 -15.80 0.34
CA SER A 182 11.53 -16.71 -0.57
C SER A 182 11.42 -18.12 0.00
N VAL A 183 12.49 -18.64 0.61
CA VAL A 183 12.50 -19.97 1.25
C VAL A 183 11.55 -19.99 2.44
N LEU A 184 11.59 -18.99 3.31
CA LEU A 184 10.73 -18.91 4.49
C LEU A 184 9.24 -18.76 4.13
N LEU A 185 8.95 -17.89 3.16
CA LEU A 185 7.58 -17.68 2.67
C LEU A 185 7.04 -18.95 1.99
N LYS A 186 7.87 -19.64 1.19
CA LYS A 186 7.47 -20.92 0.59
C LYS A 186 7.13 -21.94 1.67
N LYS A 187 7.97 -22.09 2.69
CA LYS A 187 7.71 -22.98 3.84
C LYS A 187 6.41 -22.64 4.55
N ALA A 188 6.14 -21.36 4.78
CA ALA A 188 4.88 -20.93 5.39
C ALA A 188 3.66 -21.22 4.51
N LEU A 189 3.75 -20.97 3.19
CA LEU A 189 2.68 -21.29 2.23
C LEU A 189 2.44 -22.80 2.10
N GLU A 190 3.47 -23.62 2.31
CA GLU A 190 3.36 -25.08 2.31
C GLU A 190 2.75 -25.65 3.60
N SER A 191 2.68 -24.84 4.66
CA SER A 191 2.14 -25.22 5.97
C SER A 191 0.68 -25.67 5.87
N PRO A 192 0.28 -26.78 6.55
CA PRO A 192 -1.10 -27.24 6.59
C PRO A 192 -2.09 -26.15 7.04
N VAL A 193 -1.72 -25.34 8.06
CA VAL A 193 -2.59 -24.28 8.58
C VAL A 193 -2.95 -23.23 7.52
N VAL A 194 -1.98 -22.80 6.71
CA VAL A 194 -2.22 -21.82 5.64
C VAL A 194 -3.11 -22.41 4.55
N LYS A 195 -2.87 -23.66 4.16
CA LYS A 195 -3.68 -24.37 3.17
C LYS A 195 -5.11 -24.58 3.65
N GLN A 196 -5.31 -24.89 4.93
CA GLN A 196 -6.63 -25.11 5.52
C GLN A 196 -7.42 -23.80 5.60
N ILE A 197 -6.79 -22.70 6.06
CA ILE A 197 -7.42 -21.37 6.05
C ILE A 197 -7.79 -20.94 4.62
N ALA A 198 -6.89 -21.14 3.65
CA ALA A 198 -7.17 -20.79 2.25
C ALA A 198 -8.37 -21.58 1.70
N ARG A 199 -8.46 -22.88 1.99
CA ARG A 199 -9.60 -23.73 1.56
C ARG A 199 -10.92 -23.31 2.17
N TYR A 200 -10.95 -22.80 3.41
CA TYR A 200 -12.19 -22.28 3.98
C TYR A 200 -12.77 -21.13 3.13
N VAL A 201 -11.92 -20.29 2.55
CA VAL A 201 -12.36 -19.19 1.67
C VAL A 201 -12.89 -19.69 0.33
N ASP A 202 -12.38 -20.83 -0.17
CA ASP A 202 -12.79 -21.39 -1.47
C ASP A 202 -14.13 -22.15 -1.41
N HIS A 203 -14.58 -22.56 -0.23
CA HIS A 203 -15.78 -23.40 -0.04
C HIS A 203 -17.06 -22.62 0.35
N GLU A 204 -17.01 -21.29 0.53
CA GLU A 204 -18.18 -20.40 0.73
C GLU A 204 -18.56 -19.59 -0.53
#